data_AF-A0A2M8AVE9-F1
#
_entry.id   AF-A0A2M8AVE9-F1
#
_cell.length_a   1.000
_cell.length_b   1.000
_cell.length_c   1.000
_cell.angle_alpha   90.00
_cell.angle_beta   90.00
_cell.angle_gamma   90.00
#
_symmetry.space_group_name_H-M   'P 1'
#
loop_
_entity.id
_entity.type
_entity.pdbx_description
1 polymer ?
#
loop_
_entity_poly.entity_id
_entity_poly.type
_entity_poly.pdbx_seq_one_letter_code
_entity_poly.pdbx_strand_id
1 'polypeptide(L)'
;MEKTFESILWNSRLVILLAVVASMVSAIILFLIAAWDVWIMTVHVWQYVTGQSVELYDVFHDNLVGHIIGAVDDFLLGTVLLIFSMGLYELFISKIGAAENTEHGSNILLIKSLDDLKDRLAKVILMILIVSFFKHVIHASFVEPINILMLGGGILCVSLALYFGHKAGRHA
;
A
#
# COMPACT_ATOMS: atom_id res chain seq x y z
N MET A 1 16.28 19.05 35.65
CA MET A 1 16.22 17.72 35.02
C MET A 1 14.79 17.36 34.61
N GLU A 2 13.78 17.48 35.48
CA GLU A 2 12.36 17.22 35.11
C GLU A 2 11.84 18.15 34.01
N LYS A 3 11.98 19.48 34.11
CA LYS A 3 11.45 20.43 33.10
C LYS A 3 12.00 20.22 31.68
N THR A 4 13.27 19.80 31.56
CA THR A 4 13.90 19.45 30.27
C THR A 4 13.36 18.14 29.72
N PHE A 5 13.06 17.16 30.60
CA PHE A 5 12.47 15.88 30.21
C PHE A 5 10.99 16.02 29.82
N GLU A 6 10.23 16.83 30.57
CA GLU A 6 8.86 17.23 30.24
C GLU A 6 8.78 17.96 28.91
N SER A 7 9.71 18.90 28.65
CA SER A 7 9.76 19.63 27.39
C SER A 7 10.10 18.71 26.20
N ILE A 8 11.00 17.74 26.38
CA ILE A 8 11.31 16.71 25.37
C ILE A 8 10.10 15.80 25.11
N LEU A 9 9.40 15.38 26.17
CA LEU A 9 8.15 14.60 26.08
C LEU A 9 7.05 15.37 25.34
N TRP A 10 6.92 16.67 25.60
CA TRP A 10 5.98 17.53 24.89
C TRP A 10 6.36 17.71 23.41
N ASN A 11 7.67 17.83 23.12
CA ASN A 11 8.20 17.91 21.75
C ASN A 11 8.00 16.60 20.97
N SER A 12 7.80 15.47 21.65
CA SER A 12 7.50 14.18 21.01
C SER A 12 6.24 14.24 20.13
N ARG A 13 5.23 15.05 20.49
CA ARG A 13 4.04 15.25 19.65
C ARG A 13 4.35 15.98 18.34
N LEU A 14 5.30 16.91 18.36
CA LEU A 14 5.71 17.65 17.16
C LEU A 14 6.45 16.75 16.16
N VAL A 15 7.25 15.81 16.65
CA VAL A 15 7.90 14.80 15.80
C VAL A 15 6.85 13.92 15.10
N ILE A 16 5.78 13.55 15.82
CA ILE A 16 4.71 12.73 15.25
C ILE A 16 3.89 13.52 14.23
N LEU A 17 3.60 14.80 14.49
CA LEU A 17 2.98 15.70 13.50
C LEU A 17 3.79 15.78 12.20
N LEU A 18 5.12 15.84 12.31
CA LEU A 18 6.00 15.84 11.14
C LEU A 18 5.86 14.52 10.36
N ALA A 19 5.84 13.37 11.04
CA ALA A 19 5.64 12.06 10.40
C ALA A 19 4.27 11.92 9.73
N VAL A 20 3.20 12.45 10.34
CA VAL A 20 1.84 12.50 9.76
C VAL A 20 1.84 13.33 8.48
N VAL A 21 2.39 14.54 8.51
CA VAL A 21 2.43 15.42 7.33
C VAL A 21 3.29 14.81 6.22
N ALA A 22 4.47 14.27 6.56
CA ALA A 22 5.34 13.62 5.58
C ALA A 22 4.66 12.43 4.89
N SER A 23 4.01 11.54 5.66
CA SER A 23 3.28 10.39 5.09
C SER A 23 2.07 10.81 4.25
N MET A 24 1.36 11.86 4.65
CA MET A 24 0.25 12.42 3.86
C MET A 24 0.74 13.00 2.52
N VAL A 25 1.85 13.75 2.53
CA VAL A 25 2.46 14.30 1.30
C VAL A 25 2.94 13.16 0.41
N SER A 26 3.60 12.14 0.95
CA SER A 26 4.03 10.97 0.17
C SER A 26 2.86 10.23 -0.47
N ALA A 27 1.74 10.05 0.25
CA ALA A 27 0.54 9.43 -0.30
C ALA A 27 -0.01 10.23 -1.50
N ILE A 28 -0.07 11.56 -1.39
CA ILE A 28 -0.52 12.44 -2.48
C ILE A 28 0.42 12.33 -3.69
N ILE A 29 1.73 12.35 -3.47
CA ILE A 29 2.72 12.22 -4.54
C ILE A 29 2.53 10.90 -5.30
N LEU A 30 2.36 9.78 -4.58
CA LEU A 30 2.15 8.47 -5.20
C LEU A 30 0.83 8.41 -5.97
N PHE A 31 -0.25 8.99 -5.46
CA PHE A 31 -1.50 9.07 -6.21
C PHE A 31 -1.35 9.88 -7.50
N LEU A 32 -0.59 10.96 -7.48
CA LEU A 32 -0.32 11.76 -8.68
C LEU A 32 0.52 10.97 -9.69
N ILE A 33 1.55 10.25 -9.24
CA ILE A 33 2.38 9.40 -10.11
C ILE A 33 1.53 8.28 -10.71
N ALA A 34 0.77 7.54 -9.89
CA ALA A 34 -0.08 6.45 -10.35
C ALA A 34 -1.16 6.93 -11.33
N ALA A 35 -1.78 8.09 -11.06
CA ALA A 35 -2.75 8.68 -11.98
C ALA A 35 -2.12 9.09 -13.31
N TRP A 36 -0.89 9.63 -13.27
CA TRP A 36 -0.13 9.97 -14.47
C TRP A 36 0.23 8.75 -15.31
N ASP A 37 0.64 7.66 -14.67
CA ASP A 37 0.96 6.41 -15.35
C ASP A 37 -0.28 5.81 -16.03
N VAL A 38 -1.44 5.79 -15.35
CA VAL A 38 -2.71 5.35 -15.94
C VAL A 38 -3.11 6.23 -17.14
N TRP A 39 -2.88 7.53 -17.05
CA TRP A 39 -3.17 8.46 -18.14
C TRP A 39 -2.33 8.15 -19.38
N ILE A 40 -1.01 8.00 -19.22
CA ILE A 40 -0.09 7.65 -20.31
C ILE A 40 -0.52 6.31 -20.94
N MET A 41 -0.85 5.31 -20.13
CA MET A 41 -1.28 4.00 -20.62
C MET A 41 -2.57 4.08 -21.43
N THR A 42 -3.54 4.90 -21.00
CA THR A 42 -4.79 5.10 -21.73
C THR A 42 -4.54 5.66 -23.13
N VAL A 43 -3.60 6.61 -23.25
CA VAL A 43 -3.22 7.18 -24.55
C VAL A 43 -2.54 6.14 -25.45
N HIS A 44 -1.63 5.32 -24.91
CA HIS A 44 -0.97 4.25 -25.66
C HIS A 44 -1.95 3.18 -26.15
N VAL A 45 -2.91 2.77 -25.29
CA VAL A 45 -3.97 1.83 -25.68
C VAL A 45 -4.84 2.43 -26.78
N TRP A 46 -5.21 3.70 -26.68
CA TRP A 46 -6.01 4.38 -27.71
C TRP A 46 -5.31 4.43 -29.08
N GLN A 47 -4.01 4.74 -29.09
CA GLN A 47 -3.19 4.72 -30.30
C GLN A 47 -3.05 3.30 -30.88
N TYR A 48 -2.93 2.28 -30.03
CA TYR A 48 -2.81 0.88 -30.46
C TYR A 48 -4.13 0.31 -31.01
N VAL A 49 -5.27 0.64 -30.41
CA VAL A 49 -6.60 0.24 -30.88
C VAL A 49 -6.94 0.89 -32.23
N THR A 50 -6.39 2.08 -32.51
CA THR A 50 -6.65 2.83 -33.75
C THR A 50 -5.62 2.57 -34.87
N GLY A 51 -4.42 2.06 -34.55
CA GLY A 51 -3.34 1.76 -35.50
C GLY A 51 -3.02 0.26 -35.57
N GLN A 52 -3.44 -0.40 -36.65
CA GLN A 52 -3.26 -1.83 -36.94
C GLN A 52 -1.87 -2.41 -36.61
N SER A 53 -1.81 -3.50 -35.83
CA SER A 53 -0.94 -4.68 -36.08
C SER A 53 -1.21 -5.79 -35.04
N VAL A 54 -1.80 -6.90 -35.50
CA VAL A 54 -2.26 -8.04 -34.67
C VAL A 54 -1.10 -8.95 -34.21
N GLU A 55 0.08 -8.83 -34.80
CA GLU A 55 1.21 -9.76 -34.58
C GLU A 55 2.05 -9.46 -33.31
N LEU A 56 1.84 -8.32 -32.64
CA LEU A 56 2.50 -7.96 -31.37
C LEU A 56 1.59 -8.08 -30.14
N TYR A 57 0.42 -8.71 -30.29
CA TYR A 57 -0.62 -8.75 -29.27
C TYR A 57 -0.13 -9.29 -27.93
N ASP A 58 0.54 -10.44 -27.89
CA ASP A 58 0.92 -11.09 -26.62
C ASP A 58 1.99 -10.30 -25.85
N VAL A 59 3.05 -9.85 -26.52
CA VAL A 59 4.14 -9.08 -25.88
C VAL A 59 3.68 -7.70 -25.42
N PHE A 60 2.75 -7.09 -26.17
CA PHE A 60 2.14 -5.81 -25.81
C PHE A 60 1.13 -5.97 -24.67
N HIS A 61 0.35 -7.06 -24.68
CA HIS A 61 -0.63 -7.38 -23.64
C HIS A 61 0.06 -7.68 -22.30
N ASP A 62 1.12 -8.51 -22.29
CA ASP A 62 1.86 -8.82 -21.05
C ASP A 62 2.52 -7.57 -20.46
N ASN A 63 3.10 -6.70 -21.30
CA ASN A 63 3.65 -5.41 -20.83
C ASN A 63 2.58 -4.45 -20.31
N LEU A 64 1.43 -4.37 -20.97
CA LEU A 64 0.30 -3.55 -20.53
C LEU A 64 -0.25 -4.02 -19.19
N VAL A 65 -0.48 -5.33 -19.03
CA VAL A 65 -0.96 -5.93 -17.79
C VAL A 65 0.05 -5.69 -16.66
N GLY A 66 1.34 -5.84 -16.94
CA GLY A 66 2.41 -5.53 -15.98
C GLY A 66 2.42 -4.07 -15.51
N HIS A 67 2.23 -3.12 -16.42
CA HIS A 67 2.14 -1.69 -16.09
C HIS A 67 0.86 -1.35 -15.31
N ILE A 68 -0.29 -1.95 -15.66
CA ILE A 68 -1.56 -1.75 -14.92
C ILE A 68 -1.45 -2.26 -13.49
N ILE A 69 -0.92 -3.48 -13.30
CA ILE A 69 -0.66 -4.03 -11.95
C ILE A 69 0.29 -3.12 -11.18
N GLY A 70 1.28 -2.55 -11.86
CA GLY A 70 2.18 -1.55 -11.29
C GLY A 70 1.48 -0.30 -10.79
N ALA A 71 0.63 0.32 -11.60
CA ALA A 71 -0.11 1.51 -11.21
C ALA A 71 -1.08 1.23 -10.05
N VAL A 72 -1.72 0.05 -10.04
CA VAL A 72 -2.58 -0.39 -8.93
C VAL A 72 -1.78 -0.56 -7.63
N ASP A 73 -0.56 -1.10 -7.69
CA ASP A 73 0.34 -1.20 -6.54
C ASP A 73 0.65 0.19 -5.94
N ASP A 74 0.97 1.17 -6.79
CA ASP A 74 1.26 2.54 -6.34
C ASP A 74 0.03 3.21 -5.70
N PHE A 75 -1.18 2.98 -6.22
CA PHE A 75 -2.43 3.40 -5.57
C PHE A 75 -2.61 2.72 -4.20
N LEU A 76 -2.37 1.42 -4.11
CA LEU A 76 -2.46 0.71 -2.83
C LEU A 76 -1.48 1.30 -1.83
N LEU A 77 -0.21 1.47 -2.21
CA LEU A 77 0.85 2.03 -1.37
C LEU A 77 0.49 3.46 -0.91
N GLY A 78 -0.04 4.30 -1.80
CA GLY A 78 -0.57 5.62 -1.46
C GLY A 78 -1.69 5.55 -0.41
N THR A 79 -2.66 4.65 -0.57
CA THR A 79 -3.73 4.43 0.41
C THR A 79 -3.19 3.95 1.76
N VAL A 80 -2.18 3.07 1.79
CA VAL A 80 -1.54 2.61 3.03
C VAL A 80 -0.92 3.76 3.80
N LEU A 81 -0.16 4.61 3.10
CA LEU A 81 0.47 5.79 3.71
C LEU A 81 -0.56 6.78 4.24
N LEU A 82 -1.71 6.92 3.56
CA LEU A 82 -2.79 7.78 4.02
C LEU A 82 -3.46 7.20 5.28
N ILE A 83 -3.78 5.90 5.31
CA ILE A 83 -4.31 5.23 6.51
C ILE A 83 -3.32 5.33 7.67
N PHE A 84 -2.03 5.15 7.40
CA PHE A 84 -0.97 5.29 8.40
C PHE A 84 -0.89 6.71 8.95
N SER A 85 -0.91 7.72 8.08
CA SER A 85 -0.92 9.14 8.46
C SER A 85 -2.10 9.46 9.39
N MET A 86 -3.31 9.04 9.00
CA MET A 86 -4.53 9.25 9.77
C MET A 86 -4.50 8.49 11.10
N GLY A 87 -4.02 7.25 11.11
CA GLY A 87 -3.90 6.43 12.31
C GLY A 87 -2.87 6.98 13.32
N LEU A 88 -1.73 7.47 12.84
CA LEU A 88 -0.75 8.18 13.68
C LEU A 88 -1.34 9.47 14.28
N TYR A 89 -2.11 10.22 13.48
CA TYR A 89 -2.77 11.44 13.95
C TYR A 89 -3.78 11.14 15.05
N GLU A 90 -4.67 10.17 14.82
CA GLU A 90 -5.73 9.81 15.76
C GLU A 90 -5.17 9.31 17.09
N LEU A 91 -4.11 8.52 17.04
CA LEU A 91 -3.50 7.90 18.20
C LEU A 91 -2.74 8.87 19.10
N PHE A 92 -2.01 9.82 18.50
CA PHE A 92 -1.04 10.63 19.25
C PHE A 92 -1.46 12.10 19.43
N ILE A 93 -2.39 12.60 18.60
CA ILE A 93 -2.80 14.01 18.64
C ILE A 93 -4.20 14.13 19.21
N SER A 94 -5.21 13.67 18.46
CA SER A 94 -6.61 13.75 18.87
C SER A 94 -7.48 12.90 17.96
N LYS A 95 -8.59 12.40 18.50
CA LYS A 95 -9.66 11.85 17.66
C LYS A 95 -10.20 12.92 16.74
N ILE A 96 -10.49 12.53 15.50
CA ILE A 96 -11.05 13.40 14.48
C ILE A 96 -12.54 13.60 14.80
N GLY A 97 -12.89 14.73 15.41
CA GLY A 97 -14.27 15.08 15.81
C GLY A 97 -15.27 15.24 14.65
N ALA A 98 -14.82 15.20 13.39
CA ALA A 98 -15.68 15.19 12.21
C ALA A 98 -16.47 13.88 12.04
N ALA A 99 -16.01 12.76 12.64
CA ALA A 99 -16.73 11.48 12.62
C ALA A 99 -17.81 11.36 13.72
N GLU A 100 -17.78 12.23 14.72
CA GLU A 100 -18.65 12.14 15.91
C GLU A 100 -20.01 12.84 15.70
N ASN A 101 -20.14 13.72 14.70
CA ASN A 101 -21.36 14.48 14.39
C ASN A 101 -22.24 13.86 13.29
N THR A 102 -22.00 12.61 12.89
CA THR A 102 -22.87 11.91 11.93
C THR A 102 -23.44 10.65 12.56
N GLU A 103 -24.77 10.53 12.53
CA GLU A 103 -25.59 9.48 13.15
C GLU A 103 -25.28 8.04 12.65
N HIS A 104 -24.31 7.89 11.75
CA HIS A 104 -23.85 6.63 11.16
C HIS A 104 -22.36 6.30 11.43
N GLY A 105 -21.63 7.11 12.20
CA GLY A 105 -20.17 7.00 12.39
C GLY A 105 -19.68 5.90 13.37
N SER A 106 -20.59 5.21 14.06
CA SER A 106 -20.25 4.37 15.21
C SER A 106 -19.53 3.04 14.89
N ASN A 107 -19.51 2.57 13.64
CA ASN A 107 -18.96 1.22 13.33
C ASN A 107 -17.80 1.18 12.32
N ILE A 108 -17.33 2.31 11.80
CA ILE A 108 -16.30 2.34 10.73
C ILE A 108 -14.95 2.93 11.18
N LEU A 109 -14.89 3.65 12.31
CA LEU A 109 -13.67 4.32 12.80
C LEU A 109 -13.49 4.20 14.33
N LEU A 110 -13.75 3.03 14.91
CA LEU A 110 -13.41 2.75 16.31
C LEU A 110 -12.19 1.83 16.38
N ILE A 111 -11.05 2.36 15.95
CA ILE A 111 -9.75 1.74 16.22
C ILE A 111 -9.45 2.01 17.69
N LYS A 112 -9.82 1.06 18.56
CA LYS A 112 -9.71 1.21 20.02
C LYS A 112 -8.29 0.99 20.58
N SER A 113 -7.28 0.70 19.76
CA SER A 113 -5.91 0.49 20.26
C SER A 113 -4.87 0.54 19.15
N LEU A 114 -3.64 0.88 19.54
CA LEU A 114 -2.40 0.74 18.78
C LEU A 114 -2.25 -0.64 18.13
N ASP A 115 -2.70 -1.70 18.80
CA ASP A 115 -2.63 -3.08 18.29
C ASP A 115 -3.56 -3.32 17.10
N ASP A 116 -4.77 -2.74 17.07
CA ASP A 116 -5.69 -2.88 15.93
C ASP A 116 -5.18 -2.06 14.72
N LEU A 117 -4.55 -0.90 14.95
CA LEU A 117 -3.90 -0.15 13.86
C LEU A 117 -2.65 -0.89 13.35
N LYS A 118 -1.83 -1.45 14.25
CA LYS A 118 -0.63 -2.21 13.91
C LYS A 118 -0.95 -3.50 13.18
N ASP A 119 -1.99 -4.22 13.58
CA ASP A 119 -2.44 -5.44 12.90
C ASP A 119 -3.06 -5.13 11.54
N ARG A 120 -3.84 -4.05 11.42
CA ARG A 120 -4.36 -3.58 10.13
C ARG A 120 -3.25 -3.12 9.20
N LEU A 121 -2.26 -2.40 9.72
CA LEU A 121 -1.13 -1.91 8.95
C LEU A 121 -0.20 -3.05 8.53
N ALA A 122 0.08 -4.02 9.40
CA ALA A 122 0.86 -5.21 9.07
C ALA A 122 0.19 -6.04 7.96
N LYS A 123 -1.15 -6.17 8.01
CA LYS A 123 -1.94 -6.83 6.97
C LYS A 123 -1.85 -6.11 5.63
N VAL A 124 -1.83 -4.79 5.67
CA VAL A 124 -1.76 -3.93 4.49
C VAL A 124 -0.34 -3.92 3.88
N ILE A 125 0.73 -3.87 4.68
CA ILE A 125 2.13 -4.06 4.23
C ILE A 125 2.30 -5.43 3.57
N LEU A 126 1.74 -6.48 4.18
CA LEU A 126 1.73 -7.82 3.59
C LEU A 126 1.10 -7.82 2.19
N MET A 127 -0.02 -7.11 2.01
CA MET A 127 -0.66 -7.00 0.69
C MET A 127 0.24 -6.32 -0.35
N ILE A 128 0.91 -5.22 0.00
CA ILE A 128 1.87 -4.54 -0.92
C ILE A 128 3.01 -5.50 -1.31
N LEU A 129 3.60 -6.19 -0.33
CA LEU A 129 4.69 -7.14 -0.57
C LEU A 129 4.28 -8.26 -1.55
N ILE A 130 3.03 -8.71 -1.45
CA ILE A 130 2.46 -9.73 -2.32
C ILE A 130 2.29 -9.17 -3.74
N VAL A 131 1.69 -8.00 -3.90
CA VAL A 131 1.48 -7.36 -5.21
C VAL A 131 2.84 -7.07 -5.88
N SER A 132 3.80 -6.52 -5.14
CA SER A 132 5.16 -6.24 -5.61
C SER A 132 5.89 -7.52 -6.04
N PHE A 133 5.76 -8.61 -5.26
CA PHE A 133 6.30 -9.92 -5.64
C PHE A 133 5.68 -10.42 -6.95
N PHE A 134 4.36 -10.39 -7.09
CA PHE A 134 3.68 -10.80 -8.33
C PHE A 134 4.08 -9.93 -9.53
N LYS A 135 4.22 -8.61 -9.36
CA LYS A 135 4.71 -7.70 -10.40
C LYS A 135 6.10 -8.10 -10.87
N HIS A 136 7.00 -8.44 -9.95
CA HIS A 136 8.36 -8.86 -10.29
C HIS A 136 8.39 -10.23 -10.99
N VAL A 137 7.51 -11.14 -10.58
CA VAL A 137 7.36 -12.48 -11.16
C VAL A 137 6.86 -12.43 -12.60
N ILE A 138 5.89 -11.57 -12.92
CA ILE A 138 5.31 -11.47 -14.27
C ILE A 138 6.34 -10.95 -15.29
N HIS A 139 7.28 -10.10 -14.86
CA HIS A 139 8.35 -9.58 -15.72
C HIS A 139 9.61 -10.46 -15.71
N ALA A 140 9.64 -11.53 -14.89
CA ALA A 140 10.81 -12.41 -14.80
C ALA A 140 10.87 -13.36 -16.00
N SER A 141 12.00 -13.40 -16.69
CA SER A 141 12.22 -14.35 -17.78
C SER A 141 12.57 -15.75 -17.23
N PHE A 142 11.73 -16.74 -17.52
CA PHE A 142 11.90 -18.13 -17.06
C PHE A 142 12.84 -18.93 -17.98
N VAL A 143 14.08 -18.46 -18.12
CA VAL A 143 15.07 -19.10 -19.03
C VAL A 143 15.62 -20.39 -18.43
N GLU A 144 15.78 -20.45 -17.11
CA GLU A 144 16.42 -21.57 -16.41
C GLU A 144 15.44 -22.33 -15.50
N PRO A 145 15.54 -23.68 -15.41
CA PRO A 145 14.68 -24.49 -14.54
C PRO A 145 14.74 -24.08 -13.06
N ILE A 146 15.89 -23.58 -12.60
CA ILE A 146 16.07 -23.10 -11.23
C ILE A 146 15.22 -21.85 -10.94
N ASN A 147 14.96 -21.00 -11.95
CA ASN A 147 14.13 -19.80 -11.78
C ASN A 147 12.67 -20.19 -11.50
N ILE A 148 12.18 -21.25 -12.12
CA ILE A 148 10.82 -21.79 -11.88
C ILE A 148 10.72 -22.39 -10.47
N LEU A 149 11.79 -23.07 -10.01
CA LEU A 149 11.85 -23.61 -8.66
C LEU A 149 11.89 -22.49 -7.59
N MET A 150 12.69 -21.45 -7.82
CA MET A 150 12.76 -20.26 -6.95
C MET A 150 11.44 -19.50 -6.94
N LEU A 151 10.74 -19.43 -8.07
CA LEU A 151 9.39 -18.89 -8.15
C LEU A 151 8.42 -19.67 -7.26
N GLY A 152 8.40 -21.00 -7.39
CA GLY A 152 7.56 -21.87 -6.56
C GLY A 152 7.87 -21.71 -5.06
N GLY A 153 9.16 -21.59 -4.71
CA GLY A 153 9.59 -21.29 -3.34
C GLY A 153 9.09 -19.93 -2.84
N GLY A 154 9.16 -18.90 -3.67
CA GLY A 154 8.64 -17.57 -3.33
C GLY A 154 7.13 -17.57 -3.09
N ILE A 155 6.35 -18.24 -3.95
CA ILE A 155 4.89 -18.39 -3.77
C ILE A 155 4.56 -19.14 -2.47
N LEU A 156 5.35 -20.17 -2.13
CA LEU A 156 5.20 -20.91 -0.88
C LEU A 156 5.49 -20.04 0.34
N CYS A 157 6.55 -19.22 0.31
CA CYS A 157 6.87 -18.25 1.37
C CYS A 157 5.76 -17.20 1.54
N VAL A 158 5.23 -16.66 0.44
CA VAL A 158 4.10 -15.72 0.46
C VAL A 158 2.86 -16.38 1.08
N SER A 159 2.55 -17.62 0.69
CA SER A 159 1.43 -18.37 1.22
C SER A 159 1.57 -18.66 2.71
N LEU A 160 2.77 -18.98 3.18
CA LEU A 160 3.09 -19.15 4.60
C LEU A 160 2.93 -17.83 5.36
N ALA A 161 3.44 -16.72 4.82
CA ALA A 161 3.30 -15.40 5.42
C ALA A 161 1.83 -15.00 5.60
N LEU A 162 0.99 -15.26 4.58
CA LEU A 162 -0.45 -15.06 4.64
C LEU A 162 -1.15 -15.94 5.68
N TYR A 163 -0.76 -17.21 5.75
CA TYR A 163 -1.31 -18.16 6.72
C TYR A 163 -1.01 -17.75 8.16
N PHE A 164 0.25 -17.40 8.45
CA PHE A 164 0.63 -16.92 9.78
C PHE A 164 0.01 -15.56 10.11
N GLY A 165 -0.09 -14.66 9.14
CA GLY A 165 -0.78 -13.37 9.31
C GLY A 165 -2.26 -13.53 9.68
N HIS A 166 -2.99 -14.44 9.03
CA HIS A 166 -4.39 -14.73 9.38
C HIS A 166 -4.56 -15.43 10.73
N LYS A 167 -3.63 -16.33 11.09
CA LYS A 167 -3.69 -17.04 12.36
C LYS A 167 -3.41 -16.10 13.55
N ALA A 168 -2.53 -15.12 13.38
CA ALA A 168 -2.22 -14.12 14.40
C ALA A 168 -3.43 -13.24 14.73
N GLY A 169 -4.20 -12.81 13.72
CA GLY A 169 -5.39 -11.96 13.91
C GLY A 169 -6.63 -12.68 14.47
N ARG A 170 -6.60 -14.01 14.69
CA ARG A 170 -7.76 -14.78 15.21
C ARG A 170 -7.70 -15.02 16.72
N HIS A 171 -6.67 -14.54 17.40
CA HIS A 171 -6.46 -14.70 18.84
C HIS A 171 -6.40 -13.38 19.64
N ALA A 172 -6.72 -12.24 19.00
CA ALA A 172 -6.86 -10.94 19.65
C ALA A 172 -8.34 -10.56 19.80
#